data_AF-A0AB36P869-F1
#
_entry.id   AF-A0AB36P869-F1
#
_cell.length_a   1.000
_cell.length_b   1.000
_cell.length_c   1.000
_cell.angle_alpha   90.00
_cell.angle_beta   90.00
_cell.angle_gamma   90.00
#
_symmetry.space_group_name_H-M   'P 1'
#
loop_
_entity.id
_entity.type
_entity.pdbx_description
1 polymer ?
#
loop_
_entity_poly.entity_id
_entity_poly.type
_entity_poly.pdbx_seq_one_letter_code
_entity_poly.pdbx_strand_id
1 'polypeptide(L)'
;MKIVYFFLTLIVHLLIIVNLKLLDNFNSILMIFLFSILIGLAIKLFSKNRSTNLKHLGWGILCGSITTVTLLLIAMIWLGYNFPK
;
A
#
# COMPACT_ATOMS: atom_id res chain seq x y z
N MET A 1 -15.78 -6.66 7.85
CA MET A 1 -14.40 -6.47 8.36
C MET A 1 -13.33 -6.15 7.31
N LYS A 2 -13.49 -6.44 5.99
CA LYS A 2 -12.48 -6.12 4.96
C LYS A 2 -12.12 -4.63 4.85
N ILE A 3 -13.12 -3.76 4.96
CA ILE A 3 -12.98 -2.29 4.86
C ILE A 3 -12.11 -1.73 5.99
N VAL A 4 -12.21 -2.29 7.20
CA VAL A 4 -11.40 -1.83 8.34
C VAL A 4 -9.91 -2.08 8.07
N TYR A 5 -9.55 -3.27 7.59
CA TYR A 5 -8.17 -3.60 7.24
C TYR A 5 -7.66 -2.75 6.06
N PHE A 6 -8.52 -2.40 5.12
CA PHE A 6 -8.18 -1.48 4.04
C PHE A 6 -7.79 -0.09 4.59
N PHE A 7 -8.65 0.55 5.39
CA PHE A 7 -8.35 1.85 5.99
C PHE A 7 -7.13 1.80 6.91
N LEU A 8 -6.97 0.73 7.68
CA LEU A 8 -5.77 0.54 8.50
C LEU A 8 -4.50 0.53 7.65
N THR A 9 -4.52 -0.18 6.51
CA THR A 9 -3.36 -0.25 5.60
C THR A 9 -3.04 1.14 5.03
N LEU A 10 -4.06 1.91 4.64
CA LEU A 10 -3.87 3.29 4.16
C LEU A 10 -3.22 4.18 5.23
N ILE A 11 -3.73 4.12 6.47
CA ILE A 11 -3.20 4.92 7.59
C ILE A 11 -1.74 4.56 7.86
N VAL A 12 -1.41 3.26 7.90
CA VAL A 12 -0.04 2.78 8.09
C VAL A 12 0.88 3.28 6.98
N HIS A 13 0.45 3.20 5.72
CA HIS A 13 1.25 3.70 4.59
C HIS A 13 1.48 5.21 4.67
N LEU A 14 0.46 5.98 5.06
CA LEU A 14 0.58 7.43 5.23
C LEU A 14 1.54 7.78 6.38
N LEU A 15 1.44 7.08 7.51
CA LEU A 15 2.35 7.25 8.64
C LEU A 15 3.80 6.91 8.26
N ILE A 16 4.03 5.86 7.47
CA ILE A 16 5.36 5.48 7.00
C ILE A 16 5.94 6.60 6.13
N ILE A 17 5.18 7.10 5.16
CA ILE A 17 5.64 8.19 4.28
C ILE A 17 6.03 9.43 5.09
N VAL A 18 5.14 9.85 6.02
CA VAL A 18 5.32 11.09 6.80
C VAL A 18 6.50 10.96 7.77
N ASN A 19 6.55 9.88 8.55
CA ASN A 19 7.58 9.72 9.59
C ASN A 19 8.98 9.52 9.01
N LEU A 20 9.09 8.77 7.90
CA LEU A 20 10.38 8.51 7.27
C LEU A 20 10.79 9.61 6.28
N LYS A 21 9.99 10.68 6.15
CA LYS A 21 10.21 11.79 5.20
C LYS A 21 10.50 11.27 3.78
N LEU A 22 9.82 10.22 3.37
CA LEU A 22 10.13 9.51 2.12
C LEU A 22 9.59 10.22 0.87
N LEU A 23 8.88 11.34 1.04
CA LEU A 23 8.34 12.14 -0.07
C LEU A 23 9.42 12.53 -1.08
N ASP A 24 10.66 12.74 -0.63
CA ASP A 24 11.79 13.10 -1.48
C ASP A 24 12.44 11.87 -2.16
N ASN A 25 12.15 10.65 -1.68
CA ASN A 25 12.74 9.41 -2.16
C ASN A 25 11.66 8.42 -2.61
N PHE A 26 11.09 8.72 -3.78
CA PHE A 26 10.02 7.93 -4.40
C PHE A 26 10.38 6.46 -4.60
N ASN A 27 11.63 6.13 -4.94
CA ASN A 27 12.06 4.74 -5.09
C ASN A 27 11.90 3.94 -3.79
N SER A 28 12.22 4.57 -2.65
CA SER A 28 12.08 3.93 -1.34
C SER A 28 10.61 3.69 -0.98
N ILE A 29 9.72 4.65 -1.29
CA ILE A 29 8.26 4.47 -1.12
C ILE A 29 7.77 3.28 -1.95
N LEU A 30 8.16 3.25 -3.23
CA LEU A 30 7.70 2.23 -4.18
C LEU A 30 8.13 0.83 -3.73
N MET A 31 9.37 0.67 -3.25
CA MET A 31 9.87 -0.59 -2.69
C MET A 31 9.08 -1.06 -1.47
N ILE A 32 8.78 -0.15 -0.53
CA ILE A 32 7.99 -0.48 0.67
C ILE A 32 6.59 -0.96 0.30
N PHE A 33 5.95 -0.30 -0.67
CA PHE A 33 4.59 -0.66 -1.08
C PHE A 33 4.55 -1.91 -1.98
N LEU A 34 5.59 -2.19 -2.76
CA LEU A 34 5.72 -3.48 -3.43
C LEU A 34 5.89 -4.62 -2.41
N PHE A 35 6.67 -4.38 -1.36
CA PHE A 35 6.82 -5.35 -0.28
C PHE A 35 5.50 -5.60 0.47
N SER A 36 4.71 -4.56 0.72
CA SER A 36 3.39 -4.70 1.35
C SER A 36 2.39 -5.47 0.44
N ILE A 37 2.46 -5.28 -0.88
CA ILE A 37 1.69 -6.09 -1.85
C ILE A 37 2.10 -7.56 -1.74
N LEU A 38 3.40 -7.86 -1.73
CA LEU A 38 3.91 -9.23 -1.60
C LEU A 38 3.46 -9.87 -0.27
N ILE A 39 3.52 -9.15 0.84
CA ILE A 39 3.02 -9.61 2.14
C ILE A 39 1.52 -9.91 2.06
N GLY A 40 0.72 -8.99 1.52
CA GLY A 40 -0.72 -9.19 1.37
C GLY A 40 -1.05 -10.42 0.51
N LEU A 41 -0.28 -10.65 -0.55
CA LEU A 41 -0.39 -11.82 -1.44
C LEU A 41 -0.01 -13.11 -0.72
N ALA A 42 1.10 -13.11 0.01
CA ALA A 42 1.54 -14.23 0.82
C ALA A 42 0.47 -14.59 1.85
N ILE A 43 -0.02 -13.62 2.63
CA ILE A 43 -1.08 -13.85 3.62
C ILE A 43 -2.33 -14.43 2.97
N LYS A 44 -2.73 -13.92 1.80
CA LYS A 44 -3.90 -14.44 1.06
C LYS A 44 -3.70 -15.89 0.63
N LEU A 45 -2.52 -16.25 0.10
CA LEU A 45 -2.20 -17.60 -0.36
C LEU A 45 -2.10 -18.59 0.80
N PHE A 46 -1.38 -18.24 1.87
CA PHE A 46 -1.26 -19.06 3.08
C PHE A 46 -2.58 -19.17 3.85
N SER A 47 -3.44 -18.16 3.78
CA SER A 47 -4.73 -18.17 4.44
C SER A 47 -5.83 -18.90 3.64
N LYS A 48 -5.53 -19.49 2.47
CA LYS A 48 -6.54 -20.16 1.63
C LYS A 48 -7.33 -21.24 2.39
N ASN A 49 -6.67 -21.97 3.31
CA ASN A 49 -7.27 -23.02 4.15
C ASN A 49 -7.47 -22.60 5.63
N ARG A 50 -7.25 -21.32 5.98
CA ARG A 50 -7.32 -20.81 7.37
C ARG A 50 -8.52 -19.86 7.59
N SER A 51 -8.69 -19.44 8.84
CA SER A 51 -9.72 -18.51 9.36
C SER A 51 -10.10 -17.37 8.41
N THR A 52 -11.39 -17.04 8.35
CA THR A 52 -11.99 -15.96 7.55
C THR A 52 -11.36 -14.59 7.82
N ASN A 53 -10.92 -14.34 9.06
CA ASN A 53 -10.30 -13.06 9.44
C ASN A 53 -8.94 -12.83 8.76
N LEU A 54 -8.09 -13.86 8.65
CA LEU A 54 -6.80 -13.76 7.97
C LEU A 54 -6.98 -13.54 6.47
N LYS A 55 -8.01 -14.15 5.86
CA LYS A 55 -8.39 -13.86 4.48
C LYS A 55 -8.78 -12.39 4.31
N HIS A 56 -9.58 -11.85 5.24
CA HIS A 56 -9.99 -10.43 5.19
C HIS A 56 -8.82 -9.47 5.36
N LEU A 57 -7.85 -9.81 6.22
CA LEU A 57 -6.62 -9.05 6.41
C LEU A 57 -5.76 -9.05 5.15
N GLY A 58 -5.53 -10.21 4.53
CA GLY A 58 -4.77 -10.30 3.27
C GLY A 58 -5.41 -9.49 2.13
N TRP A 59 -6.74 -9.52 2.02
CA TRP A 59 -7.47 -8.67 1.07
C TRP A 59 -7.36 -7.18 1.39
N GLY A 60 -7.45 -6.79 2.66
CA GLY A 60 -7.32 -5.40 3.09
C GLY A 60 -5.93 -4.83 2.76
N ILE A 61 -4.87 -5.58 3.06
CA ILE A 61 -3.48 -5.19 2.77
C ILE A 61 -3.25 -5.08 1.27
N LEU A 62 -3.72 -6.06 0.49
CA LEU A 62 -3.57 -6.02 -0.97
C LEU A 62 -4.28 -4.82 -1.59
N CYS A 63 -5.57 -4.64 -1.29
CA CYS A 63 -6.34 -3.53 -1.85
C CYS A 63 -5.76 -2.19 -1.39
N GLY A 64 -5.43 -2.04 -0.10
CA GLY A 64 -4.86 -0.80 0.44
C GLY A 64 -3.54 -0.45 -0.23
N SER A 65 -2.65 -1.45 -0.39
CA SER A 65 -1.35 -1.24 -1.02
C SER A 65 -1.45 -0.87 -2.50
N ILE A 66 -2.32 -1.53 -3.25
CA ILE A 66 -2.58 -1.19 -4.66
C ILE A 66 -3.10 0.24 -4.76
N THR A 67 -4.11 0.61 -3.95
CA THR A 67 -4.65 1.96 -3.94
C THR A 67 -3.59 3.00 -3.64
N THR A 68 -2.72 2.76 -2.65
CA THR A 68 -1.63 3.72 -2.35
C THR A 68 -0.63 3.86 -3.49
N VAL A 69 -0.28 2.77 -4.17
CA VAL A 69 0.66 2.83 -5.31
C VAL A 69 0.02 3.57 -6.47
N THR A 70 -1.24 3.28 -6.80
CA THR A 70 -1.95 3.99 -7.88
C THR A 70 -2.05 5.48 -7.59
N LEU A 71 -2.37 5.85 -6.34
CA LEU A 71 -2.47 7.26 -5.95
C LEU A 71 -1.10 7.96 -6.02
N LEU A 72 -0.03 7.28 -5.61
CA LEU A 72 1.34 7.78 -5.72
C LEU A 72 1.72 8.02 -7.19
N LEU A 73 1.46 7.06 -8.08
CA LEU A 73 1.78 7.18 -9.51
C LEU A 73 1.03 8.34 -10.16
N ILE A 74 -0.26 8.49 -9.84
CA ILE A 74 -1.07 9.63 -10.33
C ILE A 74 -0.46 10.95 -9.84
N ALA A 75 -0.09 11.04 -8.56
CA ALA A 75 0.53 12.22 -7.99
C ALA A 75 1.87 12.54 -8.68
N MET A 76 2.69 11.53 -8.97
CA MET A 76 3.97 11.71 -9.68
C MET A 76 3.77 12.19 -11.12
N ILE A 77 2.84 11.59 -11.87
CA ILE A 77 2.52 12.02 -13.24
C ILE A 77 2.03 13.47 -13.23
N TRP A 78 1.14 13.81 -12.29
CA TRP A 78 0.62 15.16 -12.16
C TRP A 78 1.71 16.17 -11.80
N LEU A 79 2.60 15.84 -10.86
CA LEU A 79 3.74 16.69 -10.50
C LEU A 79 4.71 16.87 -11.67
N GLY A 80 5.04 15.79 -12.38
CA GLY A 80 5.94 15.86 -13.54
C GLY A 80 5.37 16.66 -14.71
N TYR A 81 4.04 16.65 -14.87
CA TYR A 81 3.36 17.44 -15.90
C TYR A 81 3.28 18.94 -15.56
N ASN A 82 2.95 19.28 -14.30
CA ASN A 82 2.76 20.68 -13.89
C ASN A 82 4.06 21.37 -13.49
N PHE A 83 5.05 20.62 -13.01
CA PHE A 83 6.35 21.12 -12.58
C PHE A 83 7.48 20.37 -13.31
N PRO A 84 7.56 20.49 -14.64
CA PRO A 84 8.68 19.95 -15.40
C PRO A 84 9.97 20.64 -14.93
N LYS A 85 10.99 19.85 -14.60
CA LYS A 85 12.33 20.36 -14.29
C LYS A 85 13.07 20.73 -15.58
#